data_AF-B5RJW0-F1
#
_entry.id   AF-B5RJW0-F1
#
_cell.length_a   1.000
_cell.length_b   1.000
_cell.length_c   1.000
_cell.angle_alpha   90.00
_cell.angle_beta   90.00
_cell.angle_gamma   90.00
#
_symmetry.space_group_name_H-M   'P 1'
#
loop_
_entity.id
_entity.type
_entity.pdbx_description
1 polymer ?
#
loop_
_entity_poly.entity_id
_entity_poly.type
_entity_poly.pdbx_seq_one_letter_code
_entity_poly.pdbx_strand_id
1 'polypeptide(L)'
;MGEMLTKRFKIWCQVSTPWMGAGAWDACALDYTEEDLAGMECYAGFDLSSTSDITSVSYAFPFDREIRLLTRHYLPEAQLLMESGANANIKPNKKKSDNKINPAVSALMAFGTFQSEHEYFAFDMSDNHKERLATFSGI
;
A
#
# COMPACT_ATOMS: atom_id res chain seq x y z
N MET A 1 -9.08 9.51 -23.17
CA MET A 1 -9.61 10.86 -22.87
C MET A 1 -9.04 11.44 -21.57
N GLY A 2 -8.93 10.66 -20.48
CA GLY A 2 -8.48 11.15 -19.16
C GLY A 2 -7.09 11.81 -19.13
N GLU A 3 -6.11 11.30 -19.86
CA GLU A 3 -4.76 11.88 -19.85
C GLU A 3 -4.70 13.31 -20.42
N MET A 4 -5.48 13.60 -21.47
CA MET A 4 -5.59 14.95 -22.05
C MET A 4 -6.25 15.92 -21.06
N LEU A 5 -7.31 15.47 -20.38
CA LEU A 5 -8.05 16.25 -19.39
C LEU A 5 -7.19 16.58 -18.16
N THR A 6 -6.48 15.59 -17.62
CA THR A 6 -5.60 15.76 -16.46
C THR A 6 -4.37 16.61 -16.79
N LYS A 7 -3.66 16.32 -17.90
CA LYS A 7 -2.38 16.98 -18.21
C LYS A 7 -2.51 18.33 -18.91
N ARG A 8 -3.58 18.57 -19.70
CA ARG A 8 -3.72 19.80 -20.51
C ARG A 8 -4.81 20.75 -20.02
N PHE A 9 -5.85 20.23 -19.37
CA PHE A 9 -6.99 21.06 -18.92
C PHE A 9 -7.09 21.22 -17.40
N LYS A 10 -6.16 20.62 -16.63
CA LYS A 10 -6.18 20.61 -15.15
C LYS A 10 -7.49 20.05 -14.57
N ILE A 11 -8.16 19.16 -15.29
CA ILE A 11 -9.36 18.48 -14.82
C ILE A 11 -8.92 17.15 -14.22
N TRP A 12 -9.09 16.98 -12.91
CA TRP A 12 -8.82 15.73 -12.24
C TRP A 12 -9.85 14.67 -12.67
N CYS A 13 -9.39 13.66 -13.41
CA CYS A 13 -10.19 12.49 -13.73
C CYS A 13 -9.79 11.34 -12.80
N GLN A 14 -10.72 10.88 -11.96
CA GLN A 14 -10.57 9.62 -11.25
C GLN A 14 -10.83 8.47 -12.23
N VAL A 15 -10.02 7.41 -12.15
CA VAL A 15 -10.29 6.17 -12.89
C VAL A 15 -11.54 5.55 -12.25
N SER A 16 -12.54 5.22 -13.06
CA SER A 16 -13.84 4.70 -12.58
C SER A 16 -13.75 3.31 -11.94
N THR A 17 -12.60 2.65 -12.06
CA THR A 17 -12.35 1.30 -11.54
C THR A 17 -10.99 1.27 -10.87
N PRO A 18 -10.91 1.29 -9.53
CA PRO A 18 -9.64 1.06 -8.84
C PRO A 18 -9.14 -0.35 -9.14
N TRP A 19 -7.82 -0.49 -9.33
CA TRP A 19 -7.20 -1.78 -9.67
C TRP A 19 -7.31 -2.81 -8.53
N MET A 20 -7.49 -2.34 -7.29
CA MET A 20 -7.74 -3.13 -6.11
C MET A 20 -9.00 -2.60 -5.43
N GLY A 21 -9.97 -3.47 -5.16
CA GLY A 21 -11.18 -3.10 -4.43
C GLY A 21 -10.87 -2.85 -2.95
N ALA A 22 -11.20 -1.67 -2.43
CA ALA A 22 -10.94 -1.30 -1.03
C ALA A 22 -11.45 -2.36 -0.04
N GLY A 23 -12.65 -2.89 -0.28
CA GLY A 23 -13.20 -3.92 0.59
C GLY A 23 -12.48 -5.26 0.58
N ALA A 24 -11.93 -5.68 -0.57
CA ALA A 24 -11.11 -6.89 -0.62
C ALA A 24 -9.77 -6.70 0.12
N TRP A 25 -9.24 -5.47 0.13
CA TRP A 25 -8.06 -5.11 0.91
C TRP A 25 -8.36 -5.11 2.42
N ASP A 26 -9.46 -4.47 2.82
CA ASP A 26 -9.86 -4.38 4.24
C ASP A 26 -10.19 -5.78 4.81
N ALA A 27 -10.76 -6.67 4.01
CA ALA A 27 -11.02 -8.05 4.40
C ALA A 27 -9.75 -8.87 4.71
N CYS A 28 -8.60 -8.44 4.20
CA CYS A 28 -7.29 -9.04 4.47
C CYS A 28 -6.61 -8.49 5.72
N ALA A 29 -7.22 -7.53 6.44
CA ALA A 29 -6.66 -7.01 7.68
C ALA A 29 -6.53 -8.11 8.73
N LEU A 30 -5.34 -8.17 9.36
CA LEU A 30 -4.98 -9.11 10.41
C LEU A 30 -4.14 -8.38 11.44
N ASP A 31 -4.38 -8.64 12.72
CA ASP A 31 -3.58 -8.10 13.82
C ASP A 31 -2.38 -9.01 14.08
N TYR A 32 -1.18 -8.45 13.98
CA TYR A 32 0.10 -9.04 14.39
C TYR A 32 1.08 -7.93 14.75
N THR A 33 2.08 -8.24 15.56
CA THR A 33 3.12 -7.28 15.95
C THR A 33 4.42 -7.51 15.17
N GLU A 34 5.37 -6.59 15.29
CA GLU A 34 6.69 -6.77 14.68
C GLU A 34 7.47 -7.91 15.34
N GLU A 35 7.25 -8.15 16.63
CA GLU A 35 7.84 -9.27 17.37
C GLU A 35 7.39 -10.62 16.82
N ASP A 36 6.14 -10.74 16.38
CA ASP A 36 5.61 -11.97 15.75
C ASP A 36 6.33 -12.31 14.43
N LEU A 37 6.96 -11.31 13.80
CA LEU A 37 7.68 -11.42 12.53
C LEU A 37 9.20 -11.50 12.71
N ALA A 38 9.70 -11.27 13.93
CA ALA A 38 11.13 -11.19 14.20
C ALA A 38 11.81 -12.54 13.96
N GLY A 39 12.88 -12.54 13.16
CA GLY A 39 13.65 -13.75 12.84
C GLY A 39 13.04 -14.61 11.73
N MET A 40 11.88 -14.23 11.17
CA MET A 40 11.33 -14.85 9.98
C MET A 40 12.06 -14.39 8.71
N GLU A 41 12.07 -15.26 7.71
CA GLU A 41 12.51 -14.89 6.37
C GLU A 41 11.52 -13.90 5.73
N CYS A 42 12.04 -12.88 5.05
CA CYS A 42 11.22 -11.86 4.44
C CYS A 42 11.83 -11.28 3.17
N TYR A 43 10.96 -10.71 2.35
CA TYR A 43 11.27 -10.07 1.09
C TYR A 43 11.02 -8.58 1.18
N ALA A 44 12.01 -7.76 0.85
CA ALA A 44 11.90 -6.32 0.97
C ALA A 44 11.72 -5.65 -0.38
N GLY A 45 10.75 -4.75 -0.47
CA GLY A 45 10.52 -3.84 -1.59
C GLY A 45 10.69 -2.39 -1.16
N PHE A 46 11.34 -1.59 -2.03
CA PHE A 46 11.73 -0.22 -1.72
C PHE A 46 11.23 0.73 -2.81
N ASP A 47 10.38 1.69 -2.46
CA ASP A 47 10.04 2.82 -3.33
C ASP A 47 10.69 4.09 -2.78
N LEU A 48 11.77 4.53 -3.42
CA LEU A 48 12.60 5.63 -2.95
C LEU A 48 12.23 6.94 -3.65
N SER A 49 11.94 7.97 -2.85
CA SER A 49 11.69 9.32 -3.35
C SER A 49 12.96 10.18 -3.32
N SER A 50 13.12 11.11 -4.26
CA SER A 50 14.29 11.99 -4.34
C SER A 50 14.16 13.29 -3.52
N THR A 51 13.08 14.06 -3.68
CA THR A 51 12.99 15.43 -3.10
C THR A 51 11.67 15.78 -2.41
N SER A 52 10.52 15.26 -2.84
CA SER A 52 9.22 15.69 -2.31
C SER A 52 8.15 14.59 -2.21
N ASP A 53 8.53 13.34 -2.43
CA ASP A 53 7.60 12.21 -2.39
C ASP A 53 7.78 11.37 -1.13
N ILE A 54 6.86 10.43 -0.91
CA ILE A 54 6.98 9.50 0.22
C ILE A 54 8.00 8.44 -0.18
N THR A 55 8.96 8.15 0.68
CA THR A 55 9.73 6.91 0.56
C THR A 55 9.00 5.80 1.30
N SER A 56 8.83 4.64 0.68
CA SER A 56 8.15 3.49 1.29
C SER A 56 9.03 2.25 1.27
N VAL A 57 9.01 1.52 2.38
CA VAL A 57 9.62 0.21 2.53
C VAL A 57 8.52 -0.76 2.91
N SER A 58 8.49 -1.92 2.26
CA SER A 58 7.56 -2.99 2.59
C SER A 58 8.33 -4.31 2.69
N TYR A 59 8.00 -5.07 3.73
CA TYR A 59 8.51 -6.42 3.95
C TYR A 59 7.34 -7.40 3.78
N ALA A 60 7.50 -8.39 2.92
CA ALA A 60 6.57 -9.49 2.72
C ALA A 60 7.13 -10.74 3.39
N PHE A 61 6.38 -11.26 4.36
CA PHE A 61 6.70 -12.46 5.11
C PHE A 61 5.80 -13.60 4.62
N PRO A 62 6.36 -14.64 3.98
CA PRO A 62 5.61 -15.83 3.65
C PRO A 62 5.11 -16.52 4.92
N PHE A 63 3.81 -16.79 5.00
CA PHE A 63 3.19 -17.50 6.11
C PHE A 63 2.23 -18.56 5.57
N ASP A 64 2.76 -19.76 5.31
CA ASP A 64 2.03 -20.85 4.64
C ASP A 64 1.43 -20.41 3.29
N ARG A 65 0.09 -20.33 3.17
CA ARG A 65 -0.61 -19.88 1.96
C ARG A 65 -0.95 -18.39 1.96
N GLU A 66 -0.42 -17.65 2.93
CA GLU A 66 -0.67 -16.23 3.15
C GLU A 66 0.63 -15.43 3.12
N ILE A 67 0.49 -14.10 3.02
CA ILE A 67 1.60 -13.17 3.13
C ILE A 67 1.23 -12.11 4.14
N ARG A 68 2.12 -11.89 5.11
CA ARG A 68 2.02 -10.79 6.05
C ARG A 68 2.89 -9.63 5.57
N LEU A 69 2.37 -8.41 5.68
CA LEU A 69 3.04 -7.21 5.21
C LEU A 69 3.42 -6.29 6.38
N LEU A 70 4.69 -5.95 6.51
CA LEU A 70 5.11 -4.86 7.38
C LEU A 70 5.56 -3.70 6.51
N THR A 71 4.90 -2.54 6.62
CA THR A 71 5.23 -1.37 5.80
C THR A 71 5.65 -0.19 6.65
N ARG A 72 6.69 0.52 6.21
CA ARG A 72 7.19 1.77 6.80
C ARG A 72 7.23 2.85 5.75
N HIS A 73 6.81 4.05 6.12
CA HIS A 73 6.72 5.19 5.22
C HIS A 73 7.47 6.38 5.82
N TYR A 74 8.30 7.01 5.00
CA TYR A 74 9.17 8.10 5.36
C TYR A 74 8.80 9.33 4.53
N LEU A 75 8.66 10.47 5.20
CA LEU A 75 8.41 11.76 4.57
C LEU A 75 9.44 12.76 5.09
N PRO A 76 10.08 13.58 4.23
CA PRO A 76 10.97 14.63 4.69
C PRO A 76 10.24 15.63 5.61
N GLU A 77 10.86 15.99 6.74
CA GLU A 77 10.28 16.91 7.73
C GLU A 77 9.91 18.28 7.12
N ALA A 78 10.71 18.76 6.17
CA ALA A 78 10.42 19.99 5.41
C ALA A 78 9.05 19.99 4.72
N GLN A 79 8.49 18.81 4.41
CA GLN A 79 7.13 18.70 3.86
C GLN A 79 6.03 18.69 4.93
N LEU A 80 6.33 18.30 6.16
CA LEU A 80 5.39 18.39 7.28
C LEU A 80 5.14 19.85 7.69
N LEU A 81 6.11 20.73 7.42
CA LEU A 81 6.07 22.16 7.79
C LEU A 81 5.29 23.04 6.80
N MET A 82 4.88 22.53 5.63
CA MET A 82 4.10 23.28 4.64
C MET A 82 2.59 23.21 4.90
N GLU A 83 2.16 23.85 6.00
CA GLU A 83 0.95 24.69 6.15
C GLU A 83 0.74 25.02 7.65
N SER A 84 1.35 26.11 8.11
CA SER A 84 1.05 26.70 9.41
C SER A 84 -0.27 27.47 9.33
N GLY A 85 -1.40 26.79 9.57
CA GLY A 85 -2.63 27.49 9.95
C GLY A 85 -2.44 28.15 11.33
N ALA A 86 -3.05 29.32 11.54
CA ALA A 86 -2.83 30.27 12.65
C ALA A 86 -2.96 29.76 14.11
N ASN A 87 -3.10 28.45 14.33
CA ASN A 87 -3.51 27.86 15.60
C ASN A 87 -2.53 26.78 16.12
N ALA A 88 -1.28 26.75 15.63
CA ALA A 88 -0.20 25.86 16.11
C ALA A 88 -0.54 24.35 16.17
N ASN A 89 -1.53 23.89 15.41
CA ASN A 89 -1.92 22.48 15.36
C ASN A 89 -1.36 21.87 14.06
N ILE A 90 -0.34 21.03 14.20
CA ILE A 90 0.29 20.33 13.07
C ILE A 90 -0.69 19.25 12.60
N LYS A 91 -1.44 19.55 11.54
CA LYS A 91 -2.23 18.54 10.82
C LYS A 91 -1.41 18.11 9.60
N PRO A 92 -1.10 16.81 9.41
CA PRO A 92 -0.53 16.35 8.16
C PRO A 92 -1.46 16.78 7.01
N ASN A 93 -0.88 17.39 5.97
CA ASN A 93 -1.63 17.93 4.84
C ASN A 93 -2.24 16.78 4.01
N LYS A 94 -3.45 16.34 4.39
CA LYS A 94 -4.17 15.22 3.75
C LYS A 94 -4.32 15.40 2.23
N LYS A 95 -4.38 16.64 1.72
CA LYS A 95 -4.50 16.92 0.28
C LYS A 95 -3.30 16.47 -0.56
N LYS A 96 -2.14 16.22 0.04
CA LYS A 96 -0.95 15.68 -0.65
C LYS A 96 -0.78 14.16 -0.50
N SER A 97 -1.53 13.50 0.39
CA SER A 97 -1.37 12.07 0.70
C SER A 97 -2.36 11.16 -0.03
N ASP A 98 -3.54 11.65 -0.41
CA ASP A 98 -4.67 10.83 -0.83
C ASP A 98 -4.46 10.02 -2.14
N ASN A 99 -3.34 10.22 -2.84
CA ASN A 99 -3.05 9.54 -4.10
C ASN A 99 -1.60 9.01 -4.23
N LYS A 100 -0.85 8.91 -3.11
CA LYS A 100 0.52 8.39 -3.14
C LYS A 100 0.50 6.86 -3.09
N ILE A 101 0.78 6.24 -4.24
CA ILE A 101 0.78 4.78 -4.43
C ILE A 101 2.06 4.10 -3.91
N ASN A 102 2.98 4.88 -3.34
CA ASN A 102 4.32 4.43 -2.95
C ASN A 102 4.29 3.22 -1.99
N PRO A 103 3.39 3.16 -0.98
CA PRO A 103 3.20 1.96 -0.16
C PRO A 103 2.78 0.71 -0.96
N ALA A 104 1.91 0.88 -1.96
CA ALA A 104 1.43 -0.21 -2.79
C ALA A 104 2.53 -0.70 -3.74
N VAL A 105 3.34 0.22 -4.27
CA VAL A 105 4.47 -0.10 -5.15
C VAL A 105 5.55 -0.86 -4.39
N SER A 106 5.94 -0.42 -3.19
CA SER A 106 6.89 -1.15 -2.35
C SER A 106 6.38 -2.54 -1.95
N ALA A 107 5.09 -2.67 -1.63
CA ALA A 107 4.48 -3.97 -1.31
C ALA A 107 4.46 -4.92 -2.52
N LEU A 108 4.11 -4.42 -3.71
CA LEU A 108 4.14 -5.21 -4.95
C LEU A 108 5.56 -5.66 -5.31
N MET A 109 6.57 -4.84 -5.06
CA MET A 109 7.97 -5.24 -5.26
C MET A 109 8.38 -6.35 -4.30
N ALA A 110 8.07 -6.22 -3.01
CA ALA A 110 8.34 -7.25 -2.01
C ALA A 110 7.69 -8.60 -2.39
N PHE A 111 6.42 -8.55 -2.79
CA PHE A 111 5.68 -9.72 -3.23
C PHE A 111 6.19 -10.29 -4.57
N GLY A 112 6.57 -9.43 -5.51
CA GLY A 112 7.14 -9.83 -6.80
C GLY A 112 8.47 -10.55 -6.65
N THR A 113 9.34 -10.09 -5.75
CA THR A 113 10.60 -10.76 -5.42
C THR A 113 10.34 -12.15 -4.84
N PHE A 114 9.43 -12.26 -3.88
CA PHE A 114 9.01 -13.55 -3.34
C PHE A 114 8.54 -14.51 -4.43
N GLN A 115 7.63 -14.06 -5.31
CA GLN A 115 7.13 -14.88 -6.43
C GLN A 115 8.22 -15.29 -7.43
N SER A 116 9.20 -14.42 -7.69
CA SER A 116 10.30 -14.70 -8.61
C SER A 116 11.22 -15.80 -8.09
N GLU A 117 11.38 -15.94 -6.77
CA GLU A 117 12.20 -16.98 -6.16
C GLU A 117 11.45 -18.31 -5.99
N HIS A 118 10.12 -18.26 -5.94
CA HIS A 118 9.26 -19.41 -5.64
C HIS A 118 8.48 -19.93 -6.86
N GLU A 119 9.09 -19.88 -8.06
CA GLU A 119 8.51 -20.24 -9.38
C GLU A 119 7.17 -21.00 -9.34
N TYR A 120 6.09 -20.26 -9.65
CA TYR A 120 4.75 -20.75 -9.98
C TYR A 120 3.95 -21.44 -8.85
N PHE A 121 3.36 -20.64 -7.96
CA PHE A 121 2.11 -21.02 -7.30
C PHE A 121 0.95 -20.20 -7.86
N ALA A 122 0.04 -20.86 -8.59
CA ALA A 122 -1.34 -20.42 -8.63
C ALA A 122 -1.85 -20.51 -7.19
N PHE A 123 -1.92 -19.38 -6.48
CA PHE A 123 -2.59 -19.31 -5.19
C PHE A 123 -4.07 -19.63 -5.44
N ASP A 124 -4.45 -20.90 -5.32
CA ASP A 124 -5.85 -21.22 -5.11
C ASP A 124 -6.21 -20.62 -3.74
N MET A 125 -7.15 -19.68 -3.76
CA MET A 125 -7.64 -19.00 -2.57
C MET A 125 -8.15 -20.08 -1.60
N SER A 126 -7.70 -20.05 -0.34
CA SER A 126 -8.15 -21.04 0.64
C SER A 126 -9.66 -20.98 0.78
N ASP A 127 -10.30 -22.10 1.12
CA ASP A 127 -11.77 -22.14 1.27
C ASP A 127 -12.26 -21.14 2.33
N ASN A 128 -11.46 -20.91 3.37
CA ASN A 128 -11.70 -19.87 4.37
C ASN A 128 -11.73 -18.46 3.75
N HIS A 129 -10.75 -18.13 2.89
CA HIS A 129 -10.73 -16.84 2.19
C HIS A 129 -11.86 -16.70 1.18
N LYS A 130 -12.22 -17.78 0.47
CA LYS A 130 -13.38 -17.80 -0.42
C LYS A 130 -14.67 -17.52 0.35
N GLU A 131 -14.83 -18.10 1.54
CA GLU A 131 -15.99 -17.87 2.41
C GLU A 131 -16.00 -16.45 2.99
N ARG A 132 -14.85 -15.93 3.44
CA ARG A 132 -14.71 -14.53 3.88
C ARG A 132 -15.05 -13.55 2.77
N LEU A 133 -14.61 -13.81 1.55
CA LEU A 133 -14.92 -12.97 0.38
C LEU A 133 -16.40 -13.09 -0.03
N ALA A 134 -16.97 -14.30 0.03
CA ALA A 134 -18.38 -14.54 -0.28
C ALA A 134 -19.33 -13.89 0.74
N THR A 135 -18.89 -13.77 2.00
CA THR A 135 -19.63 -13.10 3.08
C THR A 135 -19.31 -11.62 3.22
N PHE A 136 -18.35 -11.11 2.44
CA PHE A 136 -17.95 -9.72 2.47
C PHE A 136 -19.02 -8.82 1.84
N SER A 137 -19.60 -7.92 2.64
CA SER A 137 -20.72 -7.05 2.22
C SER A 137 -20.30 -5.64 1.79
N GLY A 138 -19.00 -5.34 1.77
CA GLY A 138 -18.50 -4.06 1.25
C GLY A 138 -18.66 -2.86 2.20
N ILE A 139 -18.93 -3.09 3.49
CA ILE A 139 -19.10 -2.05 4.51
C ILE A 139 -17.96 -2.12 5.52
#